data_AF-A0A0D1YJX8-F1
#
_entry.id   AF-A0A0D1YJX8-F1
#
_cell.length_a   1.000
_cell.length_b   1.000
_cell.length_c   1.000
_cell.angle_alpha   90.00
_cell.angle_beta   90.00
_cell.angle_gamma   90.00
#
_symmetry.space_group_name_H-M   'P 1'
#
loop_
_entity.id
_entity.type
_entity.pdbx_description
1 polymer ?
#
loop_
_entity_poly.entity_id
_entity_poly.type
_entity_poly.pdbx_seq_one_letter_code
_entity_poly.pdbx_strand_id
1 'polypeptide(L)'
;MAPNAQYPTQLRQAVYAFRYLIEELSMPCSRIMIGGDSAGGNLAMALLSQLAHPSPIAPIVKTPQPVLGVFLLSPWVTFSVDAPSMTSNIYKDCIDVRTVHKWSREFLGTTPEDSYNIPLNADPEWWPSLKVVDVYIAAGCNEVFLDDIVALANKFKVGTMLNLFIPFQGAKSI
;
A
#
# COMPACT_ATOMS: atom_id res chain seq x y z
N MET A 1 -8.77 10.69 -12.29
CA MET A 1 -8.83 10.13 -10.93
C MET A 1 -10.28 9.80 -10.60
N ALA A 2 -10.54 9.10 -9.49
CA ALA A 2 -11.90 8.84 -9.01
C ALA A 2 -12.65 10.17 -8.75
N PRO A 3 -13.98 10.23 -8.93
CA PRO A 3 -14.86 9.12 -9.35
C PRO A 3 -14.87 8.86 -10.87
N ASN A 4 -14.30 9.74 -11.70
CA ASN A 4 -14.31 9.56 -13.17
C ASN A 4 -13.53 8.33 -13.64
N ALA A 5 -12.50 7.94 -12.89
CA ALA A 5 -11.72 6.72 -13.10
C ALA A 5 -11.57 5.99 -11.77
N GLN A 6 -12.38 4.96 -11.56
CA GLN A 6 -12.43 4.16 -10.34
C GLN A 6 -11.42 3.00 -10.38
N TYR A 7 -11.20 2.36 -9.24
CA TYR A 7 -10.43 1.12 -9.16
C TYR A 7 -11.02 0.08 -10.14
N PRO A 8 -10.19 -0.67 -10.89
CA PRO A 8 -8.73 -0.80 -10.77
C PRO A 8 -7.92 0.07 -11.75
N THR A 9 -8.44 1.21 -12.22
CA THR A 9 -7.76 2.03 -13.25
C THR A 9 -6.35 2.44 -12.85
N GLN A 10 -6.18 2.87 -11.60
CA GLN A 10 -4.92 3.31 -11.00
C GLN A 10 -3.92 2.16 -10.95
N LEU A 11 -4.34 0.98 -10.49
CA LEU A 11 -3.51 -0.23 -10.46
C LEU A 11 -3.06 -0.62 -11.87
N ARG A 12 -3.98 -0.63 -12.84
CA ARG A 12 -3.63 -0.92 -14.25
C ARG A 12 -2.57 0.06 -14.76
N GLN A 13 -2.74 1.35 -14.52
CA GLN A 13 -1.77 2.37 -14.92
C GLN A 13 -0.41 2.18 -14.26
N ALA A 14 -0.37 1.86 -12.96
CA ALA A 14 0.86 1.56 -12.24
C ALA A 14 1.57 0.32 -12.83
N VAL A 15 0.82 -0.73 -13.19
CA VAL A 15 1.36 -1.93 -13.85
C VAL A 15 1.89 -1.60 -15.23
N TYR A 16 1.20 -0.79 -16.04
CA TYR A 16 1.72 -0.36 -17.35
C TYR A 16 3.00 0.45 -17.22
N ALA A 17 3.07 1.38 -16.25
CA ALA A 17 4.28 2.13 -15.98
C ALA A 17 5.44 1.21 -15.56
N PHE A 18 5.19 0.28 -14.63
CA PHE A 18 6.20 -0.68 -14.21
C PHE A 18 6.65 -1.58 -15.37
N ARG A 19 5.72 -2.08 -16.18
CA ARG A 19 5.99 -2.87 -17.38
C ARG A 19 6.89 -2.12 -18.36
N TYR A 20 6.62 -0.84 -18.60
CA TYR A 20 7.44 0.00 -19.45
C TYR A 20 8.89 0.09 -18.95
N LEU A 21 9.10 0.24 -17.64
CA LEU A 21 10.44 0.24 -17.05
C LEU A 21 11.19 -1.08 -17.30
N ILE A 22 10.50 -2.21 -17.17
CA ILE A 22 11.12 -3.54 -17.29
C ILE A 22 11.34 -3.94 -18.75
N GLU A 23 10.32 -3.83 -19.60
CA GLU A 23 10.32 -4.37 -20.96
C GLU A 23 10.94 -3.40 -21.97
N GLU A 24 10.60 -2.12 -21.89
CA GLU A 24 11.04 -1.13 -22.89
C GLU A 24 12.37 -0.49 -22.49
N LEU A 25 12.53 -0.12 -21.21
CA LEU A 25 13.76 0.50 -20.72
C LEU A 25 14.80 -0.52 -20.24
N SER A 26 14.46 -1.81 -20.20
CA SER A 26 15.34 -2.88 -19.72
C SER A 26 15.95 -2.59 -18.33
N MET A 27 15.20 -1.90 -17.45
CA MET A 27 15.68 -1.56 -16.12
C MET A 27 15.62 -2.79 -15.21
N PRO A 28 16.73 -3.18 -14.56
CA PRO A 28 16.71 -4.30 -13.63
C PRO A 28 15.84 -3.97 -12.40
N CYS A 29 15.02 -4.92 -11.95
CA CYS A 29 14.14 -4.74 -10.78
C CYS A 29 14.92 -4.31 -9.53
N SER A 30 16.14 -4.80 -9.36
CA SER A 30 17.07 -4.45 -8.28
C SER A 30 17.52 -2.98 -8.27
N ARG A 31 17.12 -2.16 -9.25
CA ARG A 31 17.33 -0.70 -9.28
C ARG A 31 16.03 0.10 -9.19
N ILE A 32 14.91 -0.57 -8.94
CA ILE A 32 13.58 0.06 -8.87
C ILE A 32 13.15 0.15 -7.41
N MET A 33 12.79 1.35 -6.98
CA MET A 33 12.02 1.56 -5.75
C MET A 33 10.60 1.95 -6.13
N ILE A 34 9.63 1.37 -5.44
CA ILE A 34 8.22 1.73 -5.55
C ILE A 34 7.86 2.55 -4.31
N GLY A 35 6.96 3.52 -4.42
CA GLY A 35 6.48 4.16 -3.22
C GLY A 35 5.36 5.14 -3.46
N GLY A 36 4.79 5.60 -2.35
CA GLY A 36 3.70 6.56 -2.35
C GLY A 36 3.22 6.90 -0.94
N ASP A 37 2.47 7.99 -0.87
CA ASP A 37 1.85 8.49 0.33
C ASP A 37 0.34 8.20 0.35
N SER A 38 -0.24 7.89 1.52
CA SER A 38 -1.69 7.72 1.66
C SER A 38 -2.29 6.75 0.63
N ALA A 39 -3.19 7.22 -0.25
CA ALA A 39 -3.74 6.44 -1.36
C ALA A 39 -2.68 5.99 -2.40
N GLY A 40 -1.59 6.73 -2.55
CA GLY A 40 -0.40 6.30 -3.30
C GLY A 40 0.34 5.15 -2.61
N GLY A 41 0.36 5.12 -1.27
CA GLY A 41 0.86 3.98 -0.50
C GLY A 41 0.01 2.73 -0.69
N ASN A 42 -1.32 2.88 -0.74
CA ASN A 42 -2.25 1.82 -1.14
C ASN A 42 -1.92 1.30 -2.55
N LEU A 43 -1.74 2.20 -3.52
CA LEU A 43 -1.40 1.84 -4.90
C LEU A 43 -0.05 1.15 -5.02
N ALA A 44 0.96 1.59 -4.27
CA ALA A 44 2.27 0.95 -4.21
C ALA A 44 2.16 -0.50 -3.73
N MET A 45 1.37 -0.73 -2.68
CA MET A 45 1.06 -2.06 -2.15
C MET A 45 0.27 -2.91 -3.15
N ALA A 46 -0.74 -2.33 -3.82
CA ALA A 46 -1.51 -3.01 -4.85
C ALA A 46 -0.62 -3.45 -6.04
N LEU A 47 0.33 -2.61 -6.45
CA LEU A 47 1.30 -2.96 -7.49
C LEU A 47 2.21 -4.12 -7.04
N LEU A 48 2.80 -4.05 -5.84
CA LEU A 48 3.60 -5.16 -5.30
C LEU A 48 2.81 -6.46 -5.21
N SER A 49 1.57 -6.37 -4.75
CA SER A 49 0.60 -7.47 -4.73
C SER A 49 0.39 -8.07 -6.11
N GLN A 50 0.14 -7.25 -7.15
CA GLN A 50 -0.03 -7.73 -8.52
C GLN A 50 1.24 -8.36 -9.12
N LEU A 51 2.43 -7.89 -8.72
CA LEU A 51 3.71 -8.49 -9.15
C LEU A 51 3.98 -9.84 -8.47
N ALA A 52 3.57 -10.00 -7.22
CA ALA A 52 3.73 -11.23 -6.45
C ALA A 52 2.64 -12.27 -6.79
N HIS A 53 1.41 -11.80 -6.95
CA HIS A 53 0.19 -12.57 -7.16
C HIS A 53 -0.51 -12.08 -8.43
N PRO A 54 -0.06 -12.50 -9.63
CA PRO A 54 -0.64 -12.00 -10.87
C PRO A 54 -2.12 -12.35 -10.99
N SER A 55 -2.97 -11.34 -11.10
CA SER A 55 -4.41 -11.49 -11.34
C SER A 55 -4.83 -10.96 -12.72
N PRO A 56 -6.00 -11.33 -13.26
CA PRO A 56 -6.54 -10.76 -14.49
C PRO A 56 -6.88 -9.25 -14.43
N ILE A 57 -6.71 -8.60 -13.27
CA ILE A 57 -7.03 -7.18 -13.08
C ILE A 57 -6.16 -6.28 -13.96
N ALA A 58 -4.90 -6.69 -14.20
CA ALA A 58 -3.90 -5.97 -15.00
C ALA A 58 -2.98 -6.96 -15.74
N PRO A 59 -2.20 -6.50 -16.75
CA PRO A 59 -1.25 -7.36 -17.45
C PRO A 59 -0.23 -8.02 -16.50
N ILE A 60 0.17 -9.25 -16.82
CA ILE A 60 1.21 -9.96 -16.07
C ILE A 60 2.58 -9.43 -16.51
N VAL A 61 3.38 -8.97 -15.55
CA VAL A 61 4.76 -8.54 -15.77
C VAL A 61 5.70 -9.54 -15.11
N LYS A 62 6.63 -10.11 -15.87
CA LYS A 62 7.60 -11.07 -15.32
C LYS A 62 8.70 -10.32 -14.57
N THR A 63 8.82 -10.59 -13.28
CA THR A 63 9.85 -10.03 -12.39
C THR A 63 10.75 -11.14 -11.86
N PRO A 64 11.86 -11.48 -12.57
CA PRO A 64 12.73 -12.57 -12.14
C PRO A 64 13.50 -12.25 -10.85
N GLN A 65 13.55 -10.97 -10.47
CA GLN A 65 14.22 -10.48 -9.26
C GLN A 65 13.25 -9.58 -8.47
N PRO A 66 13.38 -9.50 -7.14
CA PRO A 66 12.63 -8.53 -6.34
C PRO A 66 13.02 -7.09 -6.70
N VAL A 67 12.10 -6.15 -6.47
CA VAL A 67 12.42 -4.71 -6.54
C VAL A 67 13.32 -4.32 -5.36
N LEU A 68 14.13 -3.26 -5.53
CA LEU A 68 15.08 -2.80 -4.52
C LEU A 68 14.40 -2.48 -3.19
N GLY A 69 13.22 -1.89 -3.24
CA GLY A 69 12.47 -1.62 -2.03
C GLY A 69 11.15 -0.94 -2.30
N VAL A 70 10.38 -0.78 -1.22
CA VAL A 70 9.18 0.03 -1.20
C VAL A 70 9.23 1.03 -0.05
N PHE A 71 8.81 2.26 -0.29
CA PHE A 71 8.63 3.25 0.75
C PHE A 71 7.17 3.71 0.80
N LEU A 72 6.57 3.67 1.98
CA LEU A 72 5.17 3.96 2.23
C LEU A 72 5.09 5.07 3.27
N LEU A 73 4.46 6.18 2.91
CA LEU A 73 4.24 7.30 3.81
C LEU A 73 2.76 7.34 4.17
N SER A 74 2.44 7.15 5.45
CA SER A 74 1.06 7.23 5.94
C SER A 74 0.08 6.37 5.11
N PRO A 75 0.42 5.12 4.74
CA PRO A 75 -0.32 4.40 3.70
C PRO A 75 -1.77 4.15 4.13
N TRP A 76 -2.69 4.33 3.19
CA TRP A 76 -4.12 4.09 3.42
C TRP A 76 -4.45 2.60 3.18
N VAL A 77 -4.35 1.81 4.24
CA VAL A 77 -4.30 0.33 4.14
C VAL A 77 -5.65 -0.36 4.33
N THR A 78 -6.67 0.38 4.77
CA THR A 78 -8.06 -0.09 4.95
C THR A 78 -9.07 1.04 4.81
N PHE A 79 -10.30 0.70 4.42
CA PHE A 79 -11.42 1.64 4.38
C PHE A 79 -12.31 1.56 5.63
N SER A 80 -12.01 0.65 6.57
CA SER A 80 -12.61 0.65 7.91
C SER A 80 -12.22 1.93 8.65
N VAL A 81 -13.11 2.35 9.55
CA VAL A 81 -12.93 3.51 10.43
C VAL A 81 -13.04 3.10 11.91
N ASP A 82 -12.77 1.82 12.19
CA ASP A 82 -12.98 1.21 13.50
C ASP A 82 -11.73 1.25 14.39
N ALA A 83 -10.58 1.63 13.84
CA ALA A 83 -9.31 1.67 14.54
C ALA A 83 -9.32 2.70 15.70
N PRO A 84 -8.65 2.43 16.84
CA PRO A 84 -8.63 3.38 17.98
C PRO A 84 -8.07 4.76 17.61
N SER A 85 -7.12 4.84 16.68
CA SER A 85 -6.58 6.09 16.14
C SER A 85 -7.63 6.96 15.45
N MET A 86 -8.67 6.37 14.83
CA MET A 86 -9.77 7.13 14.20
C MET A 86 -10.53 7.98 15.21
N THR A 87 -10.65 7.52 16.45
CA THR A 87 -11.32 8.28 17.52
C THR A 87 -10.34 9.16 18.27
N SER A 88 -9.19 8.62 18.68
CA SER A 88 -8.23 9.34 19.53
C SER A 88 -7.49 10.49 18.83
N ASN A 89 -7.43 10.47 17.50
CA ASN A 89 -6.77 11.51 16.68
C ASN A 89 -7.73 12.35 15.83
N ILE A 90 -9.04 12.23 16.02
CA ILE A 90 -10.07 12.93 15.20
C ILE A 90 -9.90 14.47 15.15
N TYR A 91 -9.33 15.08 16.19
CA TYR A 91 -9.07 16.53 16.26
C TYR A 91 -7.60 16.92 16.03
N LYS A 92 -6.75 15.94 15.68
CA LYS A 92 -5.31 16.13 15.49
C LYS A 92 -4.87 15.90 14.04
N ASP A 93 -5.64 15.12 13.28
CA ASP A 93 -5.42 14.85 11.86
C ASP A 93 -6.22 15.82 10.97
N CYS A 94 -5.75 16.05 9.74
CA CYS A 94 -6.49 16.72 8.69
C CYS A 94 -7.52 15.80 7.98
N ILE A 95 -7.42 14.48 8.16
CA ILE A 95 -8.38 13.49 7.63
C ILE A 95 -9.40 13.11 8.71
N ASP A 96 -10.68 13.08 8.33
CA ASP A 96 -11.79 12.63 9.17
C ASP A 96 -12.52 11.41 8.59
N VAL A 97 -13.36 10.78 9.43
CA VAL A 97 -14.18 9.61 9.06
C VAL A 97 -15.07 9.87 7.84
N ARG A 98 -15.62 11.09 7.70
CA ARG A 98 -16.50 11.45 6.58
C ARG A 98 -15.73 11.44 5.26
N THR A 99 -14.50 11.93 5.30
CA THR A 99 -13.56 11.96 4.19
C THR A 99 -13.16 10.56 3.77
N VAL A 100 -12.79 9.70 4.73
CA VAL A 100 -12.47 8.28 4.47
C VAL A 100 -13.63 7.58 3.75
N HIS A 101 -14.85 7.71 4.28
CA HIS A 101 -16.04 7.10 3.66
C HIS A 101 -16.36 7.66 2.27
N LYS A 102 -16.16 8.97 2.06
CA LYS A 102 -16.39 9.57 0.74
C LYS A 102 -15.38 9.04 -0.27
N TRP A 103 -14.10 9.09 0.06
CA TRP A 103 -13.04 8.66 -0.84
C TRP A 103 -13.10 7.16 -1.13
N SER A 104 -13.42 6.31 -0.15
CA SER A 104 -13.49 4.86 -0.38
C SER A 104 -14.62 4.51 -1.35
N ARG A 105 -15.80 5.14 -1.21
CA ARG A 105 -16.91 5.00 -2.16
C ARG A 105 -16.56 5.49 -3.55
N GLU A 106 -15.93 6.66 -3.67
CA GLU A 106 -15.54 7.21 -4.96
C GLU A 106 -14.47 6.34 -5.64
N PHE A 107 -13.52 5.81 -4.87
CA PHE A 107 -12.43 4.96 -5.34
C PHE A 107 -12.92 3.58 -5.80
N LEU A 108 -13.70 2.86 -4.99
CA LEU A 108 -14.17 1.52 -5.32
C LEU A 108 -15.31 1.52 -6.33
N GLY A 109 -16.21 2.50 -6.26
CA GLY A 109 -17.47 2.46 -6.98
C GLY A 109 -18.29 1.23 -6.57
N THR A 110 -18.43 0.29 -7.50
CA THR A 110 -19.11 -1.00 -7.27
C THR A 110 -18.15 -2.18 -7.14
N THR A 111 -16.84 -1.92 -7.16
CA THR A 111 -15.83 -2.99 -7.06
C THR A 111 -15.81 -3.54 -5.63
N PRO A 112 -15.89 -4.87 -5.45
CA PRO A 112 -15.77 -5.47 -4.13
C PRO A 112 -14.37 -5.24 -3.53
N GLU A 113 -14.33 -5.25 -2.21
CA GLU A 113 -13.08 -5.20 -1.45
C GLU A 113 -12.30 -6.52 -1.61
N ASP A 114 -10.97 -6.40 -1.73
CA ASP A 114 -10.05 -7.53 -1.86
C ASP A 114 -8.67 -7.17 -1.29
N SER A 115 -7.73 -8.12 -1.33
CA SER A 115 -6.36 -7.92 -0.81
C SER A 115 -5.49 -6.96 -1.63
N TYR A 116 -5.92 -6.56 -2.83
CA TYR A 116 -5.22 -5.57 -3.65
C TYR A 116 -5.65 -4.14 -3.29
N ASN A 117 -6.94 -3.92 -3.06
CA ASN A 117 -7.48 -2.59 -2.73
C ASN A 117 -7.55 -2.32 -1.21
N ILE A 118 -7.60 -3.35 -0.37
CA ILE A 118 -7.47 -3.26 1.09
C ILE A 118 -6.32 -4.15 1.54
N PRO A 119 -5.08 -3.65 1.52
CA PRO A 119 -3.90 -4.40 1.94
C PRO A 119 -4.07 -5.01 3.34
N LEU A 120 -4.67 -4.28 4.30
CA LEU A 120 -4.84 -4.79 5.65
C LEU A 120 -5.73 -6.03 5.74
N ASN A 121 -6.57 -6.33 4.74
CA ASN A 121 -7.41 -7.54 4.73
C ASN A 121 -6.67 -8.78 4.23
N ALA A 122 -5.47 -8.64 3.65
CA ALA A 122 -4.71 -9.79 3.15
C ALA A 122 -4.25 -10.72 4.28
N ASP A 123 -4.29 -12.02 4.00
CA ASP A 123 -3.81 -13.05 4.92
C ASP A 123 -2.30 -12.92 5.18
N PRO A 124 -1.78 -13.33 6.35
CA PRO A 124 -0.36 -13.26 6.64
C PRO A 124 0.54 -13.90 5.57
N GLU A 125 0.09 -14.97 4.92
CA GLU A 125 0.78 -15.70 3.86
C GLU A 125 0.93 -14.89 2.55
N TRP A 126 0.17 -13.79 2.42
CA TRP A 126 0.27 -12.87 1.30
C TRP A 126 1.63 -12.17 1.23
N TRP A 127 2.18 -11.81 2.41
CA TRP A 127 3.32 -10.91 2.55
C TRP A 127 4.69 -11.54 2.24
N PRO A 128 5.00 -12.78 2.65
CA PRO A 128 6.28 -13.42 2.33
C PRO A 128 6.52 -13.60 0.83
N SER A 129 5.47 -13.57 0.02
CA SER A 129 5.55 -13.72 -1.44
C SER A 129 5.87 -12.40 -2.17
N LEU A 130 5.87 -11.27 -1.47
CA LEU A 130 6.12 -9.97 -2.08
C LEU A 130 7.53 -9.92 -2.69
N LYS A 131 7.60 -9.50 -3.96
CA LYS A 131 8.84 -9.39 -4.73
C LYS A 131 9.59 -8.10 -4.38
N VAL A 132 10.01 -7.94 -3.13
CA VAL A 132 10.66 -6.73 -2.60
C VAL A 132 11.77 -7.08 -1.62
N VAL A 133 12.89 -6.35 -1.66
CA VAL A 133 14.03 -6.56 -0.73
C VAL A 133 13.82 -5.86 0.60
N ASP A 134 13.42 -4.58 0.58
CA ASP A 134 13.28 -3.74 1.78
C ASP A 134 11.96 -2.97 1.76
N VAL A 135 11.31 -2.86 2.92
CA VAL A 135 10.03 -2.17 3.12
C VAL A 135 10.23 -1.11 4.18
N TYR A 136 10.01 0.15 3.81
CA TYR A 136 10.00 1.27 4.72
C TYR A 136 8.58 1.81 4.87
N ILE A 137 8.10 1.94 6.10
CA ILE A 137 6.80 2.50 6.44
C ILE A 137 7.03 3.65 7.42
N ALA A 138 6.55 4.84 7.09
CA ALA A 138 6.49 5.96 8.02
C ALA A 138 5.04 6.36 8.27
N ALA A 139 4.72 6.69 9.53
CA ALA A 139 3.40 7.18 9.92
C ALA A 139 3.53 8.23 11.02
N GLY A 140 2.70 9.27 11.00
CA GLY A 140 2.59 10.27 12.04
C GLY A 140 1.84 9.75 13.26
N CYS A 141 2.31 10.08 14.46
CA CYS A 141 1.67 9.67 15.72
C CYS A 141 0.26 10.25 15.94
N ASN A 142 -0.09 11.31 15.22
CA ASN A 142 -1.39 11.98 15.29
C ASN A 142 -2.29 11.61 14.10
N GLU A 143 -1.92 10.61 13.29
CA GLU A 143 -2.74 10.21 12.16
C GLU A 143 -3.92 9.33 12.59
N VAL A 144 -5.06 9.47 11.91
CA VAL A 144 -6.21 8.56 12.08
C VAL A 144 -5.93 7.17 11.54
N PHE A 145 -4.99 7.02 10.61
CA PHE A 145 -4.56 5.74 10.05
C PHE A 145 -3.49 5.01 10.89
N LEU A 146 -3.00 5.60 11.98
CA LEU A 146 -1.85 5.08 12.73
C LEU A 146 -1.99 3.61 13.13
N ASP A 147 -3.09 3.23 13.77
CA ASP A 147 -3.25 1.87 14.29
C ASP A 147 -3.42 0.85 13.15
N ASP A 148 -4.05 1.24 12.04
CA ASP A 148 -4.16 0.41 10.84
C ASP A 148 -2.80 0.18 10.18
N ILE A 149 -1.95 1.21 10.11
CA ILE A 149 -0.59 1.11 9.59
C ILE A 149 0.26 0.19 10.47
N VAL A 150 0.15 0.33 11.79
CA VAL A 150 0.83 -0.56 12.76
C VAL A 150 0.32 -2.00 12.60
N ALA A 151 -0.99 -2.20 12.44
CA ALA A 151 -1.57 -3.52 12.21
C ALA A 151 -1.05 -4.16 10.92
N LEU A 152 -0.93 -3.40 9.83
CA LEU A 152 -0.32 -3.89 8.60
C LEU A 152 1.15 -4.24 8.81
N ALA A 153 1.94 -3.36 9.44
CA ALA A 153 3.35 -3.59 9.70
C ALA A 153 3.58 -4.90 10.47
N ASN A 154 2.72 -5.22 11.44
CA ASN A 154 2.79 -6.48 12.18
C ASN A 154 2.49 -7.74 11.35
N LYS A 155 1.87 -7.61 10.17
CA LYS A 155 1.62 -8.72 9.24
C LYS A 155 2.84 -9.07 8.38
N PHE A 156 3.78 -8.15 8.21
CA PHE A 156 5.06 -8.45 7.56
C PHE A 156 5.90 -9.31 8.53
N LYS A 157 5.90 -10.63 8.33
CA LYS A 157 6.73 -11.58 9.09
C LYS A 157 7.59 -12.44 8.16
N VAL A 158 8.87 -12.56 8.54
CA VAL A 158 9.94 -13.43 7.99
C VAL A 158 10.20 -13.31 6.48
N GLY A 159 11.34 -12.71 6.13
CA GLY A 159 11.89 -12.72 4.76
C GLY A 159 12.05 -11.35 4.11
N THR A 160 11.43 -10.32 4.67
CA THR A 160 11.50 -8.93 4.18
C THR A 160 12.01 -8.02 5.29
N MET A 161 13.02 -7.19 5.00
CA MET A 161 13.45 -6.15 5.93
C MET A 161 12.32 -5.13 6.06
N LEU A 162 11.85 -4.85 7.28
CA LEU A 162 10.81 -3.88 7.56
C LEU A 162 11.33 -2.80 8.50
N ASN A 163 11.13 -1.54 8.12
CA ASN A 163 11.43 -0.38 8.94
C ASN A 163 10.15 0.40 9.19
N LEU A 164 9.65 0.41 10.44
CA LEU A 164 8.51 1.24 10.85
C LEU A 164 9.00 2.47 11.62
N PHE A 165 8.73 3.65 11.08
CA PHE A 165 9.10 4.93 11.68
C PHE A 165 7.87 5.75 12.09
N ILE A 166 7.77 6.05 13.38
CA ILE A 166 6.71 6.91 13.94
C ILE A 166 7.37 8.08 14.69
N PRO A 167 7.32 9.31 14.16
CA PRO A 167 7.85 10.49 14.85
C PRO A 167 7.19 10.67 16.22
N PHE A 168 7.98 11.06 17.22
CA PHE A 168 7.56 11.33 18.62
C PHE A 168 7.11 10.12 19.46
N GLN A 169 7.10 8.90 18.91
CA GLN A 169 7.07 7.64 19.67
C GLN A 169 8.42 6.89 19.69
N GLY A 170 9.40 7.36 18.90
CA GLY A 170 10.69 6.69 18.69
C GLY A 170 10.61 5.61 17.60
N ALA A 171 11.71 5.38 16.88
CA ALA A 171 11.80 4.30 15.90
C ALA A 171 11.74 2.94 16.61
N LYS A 172 10.92 2.00 16.12
CA LYS A 172 10.90 0.60 16.57
C LYS A 172 11.25 -0.30 15.39
N SER A 173 12.38 -1.00 15.46
CA SER A 173 12.66 -2.14 14.59
C SER A 173 11.79 -3.31 15.06
N ILE A 174 10.93 -3.85 14.17
CA ILE A 174 10.07 -5.00 14.43
C ILE A 174 10.57 -6.18 13.60
#